data_AF-A0A9Q3HZV8-F1
#
_entry.id   AF-A0A9Q3HZV8-F1
#
_cell.length_a   1.000
_cell.length_b   1.000
_cell.length_c   1.000
_cell.angle_alpha   90.00
_cell.angle_beta   90.00
_cell.angle_gamma   90.00
#
_symmetry.space_group_name_H-M   'P 1'
#
loop_
_entity.id
_entity.type
_entity.pdbx_description
1 polymer ?
#
loop_
_entity_poly.entity_id
_entity_poly.type
_entity_poly.pdbx_seq_one_letter_code
_entity_poly.pdbx_strand_id
1 'polypeptide(L)'
;MYKGLTEELDGEGDICGKKIVFPSTFAGGPRAMVQLYHDAMALVTALGRPSLFITMTANPKWQEIQRCLLDDKTASDRPDLISRIFNIKLQSLVQDLTKNKRFGMVKSYVYTVEFQKGGLPHAHIIVILHDQYVPRTLDSVDSLVTAETPDRFSEPGLLKIVTSTIFHGPCTETSRCWGRFGCKYGYPKSFVEQTSFRHDAYPACHQRHGPTFETNGRTYTNKDVVPYNKYLSMRYKFHINVEIPYGIKALKYLYKYICKGKDRTCLNLEVNNETKAFLDSRYIGPSEG
;
A
#
# COMPACT_ATOMS: atom_id res chain seq x y z
N MET A 1 33.87 0.92 -5.78
CA MET A 1 34.80 0.91 -4.64
C MET A 1 34.78 2.30 -4.02
N TYR A 2 34.45 2.37 -2.73
CA TYR A 2 33.91 3.53 -2.01
C TYR A 2 34.91 4.69 -1.92
N LYS A 3 34.65 5.79 -2.63
CA LYS A 3 35.27 7.11 -2.35
C LYS A 3 34.24 8.23 -2.10
N GLY A 4 32.97 8.02 -2.42
CA GLY A 4 31.90 9.02 -2.22
C GLY A 4 31.14 8.91 -0.91
N LEU A 5 31.64 8.18 0.09
CA LEU A 5 30.96 7.98 1.38
C LEU A 5 31.69 8.60 2.58
N THR A 6 32.83 9.23 2.34
CA THR A 6 33.60 9.95 3.36
C THR A 6 33.35 11.46 3.34
N GLU A 7 32.87 12.04 2.24
CA GLU A 7 32.79 13.50 2.11
C GLU A 7 31.46 14.14 2.55
N GLU A 8 30.43 13.33 2.87
CA GLU A 8 29.14 13.85 3.39
C GLU A 8 29.01 13.73 4.92
N LEU A 9 30.12 13.41 5.61
CA LEU A 9 30.18 13.16 7.06
C LEU A 9 31.15 14.04 7.84
N ASP A 10 31.85 14.99 7.19
CA ASP A 10 32.71 15.97 7.86
C ASP A 10 31.88 17.13 8.42
N GLY A 11 31.02 16.81 9.38
CA GLY A 11 30.60 17.76 10.41
C GLY A 11 31.66 17.71 11.51
N GLU A 12 32.64 18.62 11.43
CA GLU A 12 33.65 18.81 12.48
C GLU A 12 33.00 19.10 13.83
N GLY A 13 32.92 18.08 14.67
CA GLY A 13 32.56 18.18 16.07
C GLY A 13 33.25 17.04 16.81
N ASP A 14 34.03 17.37 17.83
CA ASP A 14 34.78 16.41 18.64
C ASP A 14 33.80 15.44 19.35
N ILE A 15 33.81 14.17 18.95
CA ILE A 15 32.80 13.18 19.37
C ILE A 15 33.28 12.47 20.64
N CYS A 16 32.84 12.94 21.81
CA CYS A 16 32.99 12.17 23.05
C CYS A 16 31.98 11.01 23.09
N GLY A 17 32.42 9.79 22.75
CA GLY A 17 31.64 8.56 22.86
C GLY A 17 31.91 7.53 21.76
N LYS A 18 31.50 6.27 21.98
CA LYS A 18 31.65 5.19 20.98
C LYS A 18 30.53 5.27 19.94
N LYS A 19 30.87 5.60 18.69
CA LYS A 19 29.94 5.56 17.54
C LYS A 19 29.55 4.11 17.25
N ILE A 20 28.34 3.72 17.62
CA ILE A 20 27.77 2.39 17.30
C ILE A 20 26.94 2.56 16.03
N VAL A 21 27.19 1.69 15.05
CA VAL A 21 26.52 1.69 13.74
C VAL A 21 25.74 0.38 13.59
N PHE A 22 24.41 0.45 13.43
CA PHE A 22 23.59 -0.77 13.30
C PHE A 22 23.79 -1.48 11.95
N PRO A 23 23.96 -2.80 11.91
CA PRO A 23 24.06 -3.55 10.66
C PRO A 23 22.74 -3.57 9.88
N SER A 24 22.79 -3.94 8.59
CA SER A 24 21.60 -4.13 7.74
C SER A 24 20.68 -5.27 8.21
N THR A 25 21.16 -6.14 9.10
CA THR A 25 20.35 -7.16 9.78
C THR A 25 19.41 -6.60 10.84
N PHE A 26 19.58 -5.34 11.26
CA PHE A 26 18.67 -4.68 12.19
C PHE A 26 17.38 -4.24 11.46
N ALA A 27 16.32 -5.04 11.60
CA ALA A 27 15.06 -4.83 10.90
C ALA A 27 14.46 -3.44 11.16
N GLY A 28 14.15 -2.71 10.09
CA GLY A 28 13.60 -1.35 10.16
C GLY A 28 14.65 -0.23 10.34
N GLY A 29 15.92 -0.58 10.49
CA GLY A 29 17.03 0.38 10.45
C GLY A 29 17.24 0.98 9.05
N PRO A 30 17.91 2.15 8.94
CA PRO A 30 18.20 2.78 7.64
C PRO A 30 18.91 1.84 6.67
N ARG A 31 19.92 1.11 7.17
CA ARG A 31 20.72 0.19 6.34
C ARG A 31 19.93 -1.05 5.92
N ALA A 32 18.99 -1.53 6.74
CA ALA A 32 18.08 -2.62 6.35
C ALA A 32 17.13 -2.18 5.23
N MET A 33 16.59 -0.96 5.30
CA MET A 33 15.73 -0.40 4.25
C MET A 33 16.50 -0.21 2.94
N VAL A 34 17.73 0.29 3.01
CA VAL A 34 18.62 0.42 1.85
C VAL A 34 18.97 -0.94 1.25
N GLN A 35 19.20 -1.96 2.08
CA GLN A 35 19.44 -3.32 1.59
C GLN A 35 18.19 -3.88 0.87
N LEU A 36 17.01 -3.76 1.47
CA LEU A 36 15.75 -4.19 0.84
C LEU A 36 15.50 -3.48 -0.49
N TYR A 37 15.90 -2.21 -0.60
CA TYR A 37 15.88 -1.48 -1.87
C TYR A 37 16.82 -2.11 -2.91
N HIS A 38 18.08 -2.34 -2.56
CA HIS A 38 19.04 -2.96 -3.47
C HIS A 38 18.60 -4.37 -3.90
N ASP A 39 18.04 -5.15 -2.99
CA ASP A 39 17.52 -6.49 -3.27
C ASP A 39 16.32 -6.41 -4.23
N ALA A 40 15.39 -5.47 -4.01
CA ALA A 40 14.26 -5.25 -4.91
C ALA A 40 14.71 -4.79 -6.32
N MET A 41 15.72 -3.92 -6.39
CA MET A 41 16.32 -3.48 -7.66
C MET A 41 16.99 -4.64 -8.39
N ALA A 42 17.75 -5.47 -7.68
CA ALA A 42 18.38 -6.66 -8.23
C ALA A 42 17.34 -7.65 -8.78
N LEU A 43 16.25 -7.87 -8.04
CA LEU A 43 15.14 -8.72 -8.48
C LEU A 43 14.50 -8.23 -9.77
N VAL A 44 14.24 -6.93 -9.92
CA VAL A 44 13.63 -6.39 -11.14
C VAL A 44 14.60 -6.36 -12.31
N THR A 45 15.89 -6.10 -12.06
CA THR A 45 16.93 -6.24 -13.10
C THR A 45 17.02 -7.68 -13.59
N ALA A 46 16.94 -8.67 -12.70
CA ALA A 46 17.08 -10.08 -13.05
C ALA A 46 15.80 -10.71 -13.62
N LEU A 47 14.63 -10.38 -13.07
CA LEU A 47 13.36 -11.06 -13.37
C LEU A 47 12.44 -10.25 -14.28
N GLY A 48 12.80 -8.99 -14.55
CA GLY A 48 12.03 -8.07 -15.35
C GLY A 48 11.08 -7.19 -14.54
N ARG A 49 10.31 -6.37 -15.25
CA ARG A 49 9.40 -5.39 -14.66
C ARG A 49 8.30 -6.05 -13.80
N PRO A 50 7.88 -5.40 -12.71
CA PRO A 50 6.67 -5.74 -11.97
C PRO A 50 5.45 -5.87 -12.88
N SER A 51 4.60 -6.84 -12.55
CA SER A 51 3.36 -7.12 -13.29
C SER A 51 2.13 -6.59 -12.56
N LEU A 52 2.14 -6.60 -11.22
CA LEU A 52 1.06 -6.10 -10.38
C LEU A 52 1.62 -5.30 -9.21
N PHE A 53 0.86 -4.28 -8.81
CA PHE A 53 1.02 -3.59 -7.55
C PHE A 53 -0.28 -3.69 -6.76
N ILE A 54 -0.20 -4.24 -5.55
CA ILE A 54 -1.36 -4.47 -4.70
C ILE A 54 -1.14 -3.71 -3.41
N THR A 55 -2.10 -2.87 -3.03
CA THR A 55 -2.11 -2.22 -1.72
C THR A 55 -3.28 -2.75 -0.92
N MET A 56 -3.02 -3.23 0.29
CA MET A 56 -4.07 -3.56 1.26
C MET A 56 -4.00 -2.63 2.47
N THR A 57 -5.17 -2.29 3.00
CA THR A 57 -5.30 -1.53 4.25
C THR A 57 -6.10 -2.34 5.24
N ALA A 58 -5.67 -2.38 6.50
CA ALA A 58 -6.40 -3.07 7.56
C ALA A 58 -7.81 -2.51 7.70
N ASN A 59 -8.77 -3.35 8.09
CA ASN A 59 -10.14 -2.94 8.34
C ASN A 59 -10.49 -3.15 9.82
N PRO A 60 -10.70 -2.07 10.61
CA PRO A 60 -11.03 -2.18 12.02
C PRO A 60 -12.40 -2.86 12.26
N LYS A 61 -13.26 -2.92 11.23
CA LYS A 61 -14.58 -3.53 11.28
C LYS A 61 -14.58 -5.05 10.99
N TRP A 62 -13.41 -5.70 10.91
CA TRP A 62 -13.36 -7.15 10.77
C TRP A 62 -14.04 -7.84 11.96
N GLN A 63 -14.88 -8.84 11.67
CA GLN A 63 -15.62 -9.55 12.71
C GLN A 63 -14.69 -10.21 13.72
N GLU A 64 -13.52 -10.66 13.27
CA GLU A 64 -12.47 -11.23 14.12
C GLU A 64 -11.93 -10.21 15.14
N ILE A 65 -11.89 -8.93 14.79
CA ILE A 65 -11.55 -7.85 15.75
C ILE A 65 -12.75 -7.63 16.67
N GLN A 66 -13.93 -7.40 16.10
CA GLN A 66 -15.13 -7.01 16.84
C GLN A 66 -15.54 -8.05 17.90
N ARG A 67 -15.35 -9.34 17.65
CA ARG A 67 -15.61 -10.42 18.63
C ARG A 67 -14.64 -10.44 19.81
N CYS A 68 -13.48 -9.81 19.67
CA CYS A 68 -12.45 -9.74 20.71
C CYS A 68 -12.42 -8.39 21.43
N LEU A 69 -13.27 -7.44 21.03
CA LEU A 69 -13.45 -6.17 21.74
C LEU A 69 -14.38 -6.40 22.93
N LEU A 70 -14.08 -5.70 24.03
CA LEU A 70 -14.98 -5.57 25.18
C LEU A 70 -16.01 -4.47 24.85
N ASP A 71 -17.16 -4.48 25.53
CA ASP A 71 -18.29 -3.59 25.22
C ASP A 71 -17.94 -2.09 25.29
N ASP A 72 -16.87 -1.73 26.01
CA ASP A 72 -16.38 -0.36 26.20
C ASP A 72 -15.21 0.04 25.30
N LYS A 73 -14.66 -0.88 24.47
CA LYS A 73 -13.45 -0.63 23.68
C LYS A 73 -13.71 -0.57 22.19
N THR A 74 -13.01 0.35 21.53
CA THR A 74 -12.96 0.44 20.07
C THR A 74 -11.77 -0.35 19.51
N ALA A 75 -11.78 -0.61 18.20
CA ALA A 75 -10.65 -1.23 17.52
C ALA A 75 -9.36 -0.39 17.67
N SER A 76 -9.50 0.94 17.77
CA SER A 76 -8.38 1.85 18.00
C SER A 76 -7.68 1.59 19.32
N ASP A 77 -8.39 1.13 20.34
CA ASP A 77 -7.83 0.82 21.66
C ASP A 77 -7.05 -0.51 21.68
N ARG A 78 -7.16 -1.31 20.61
CA ARG A 78 -6.51 -2.63 20.46
C ARG A 78 -5.72 -2.73 19.15
N PRO A 79 -4.69 -1.90 18.96
CA PRO A 79 -3.84 -1.93 17.77
C PRO A 79 -3.07 -3.25 17.62
N ASP A 80 -2.89 -4.00 18.71
CA ASP A 80 -2.33 -5.35 18.71
C ASP A 80 -3.23 -6.34 17.96
N LEU A 81 -4.55 -6.30 18.17
CA LEU A 81 -5.52 -7.15 17.47
C LEU A 81 -5.57 -6.82 15.97
N ILE A 82 -5.62 -5.53 15.65
CA ILE A 82 -5.59 -5.05 14.25
C ILE A 82 -4.33 -5.60 13.56
N SER A 83 -3.16 -5.44 14.18
CA SER A 83 -1.87 -5.86 13.59
C SER A 83 -1.80 -7.38 13.41
N ARG A 84 -2.28 -8.15 14.39
CA ARG A 84 -2.27 -9.62 14.32
C ARG A 84 -3.18 -10.13 13.20
N ILE A 85 -4.42 -9.64 13.14
CA ILE A 85 -5.38 -10.08 12.13
C ILE A 85 -4.95 -9.59 10.74
N PHE A 86 -4.41 -8.37 10.65
CA PHE A 86 -3.82 -7.85 9.42
C PHE A 86 -2.71 -8.76 8.90
N ASN A 87 -1.77 -9.18 9.77
CA ASN A 87 -0.70 -10.09 9.36
C ASN A 87 -1.24 -11.44 8.87
N ILE A 88 -2.25 -12.02 9.53
CA ILE A 88 -2.87 -13.27 9.08
C ILE A 88 -3.49 -13.09 7.69
N LYS A 89 -4.24 -12.00 7.46
CA LYS A 89 -4.84 -11.72 6.15
C LYS A 89 -3.79 -11.42 5.08
N LEU A 90 -2.70 -10.75 5.42
CA LEU A 90 -1.56 -10.50 4.53
C LEU A 90 -0.91 -11.82 4.08
N GLN A 91 -0.63 -12.74 5.01
CA GLN A 91 -0.07 -14.05 4.68
C GLN A 91 -1.05 -14.88 3.83
N SER A 92 -2.35 -14.81 4.12
CA SER A 92 -3.39 -15.43 3.30
C SER A 92 -3.38 -14.88 1.87
N LEU A 93 -3.25 -13.55 1.70
CA LEU A 93 -3.19 -12.95 0.37
C LEU A 93 -1.94 -13.41 -0.38
N VAL A 94 -0.77 -13.38 0.27
CA VAL A 94 0.48 -13.85 -0.34
C VAL A 94 0.37 -15.31 -0.77
N GLN A 95 -0.28 -16.15 0.04
CA GLN A 95 -0.55 -17.55 -0.31
C GLN A 95 -1.48 -17.67 -1.53
N ASP A 96 -2.53 -16.86 -1.63
CA ASP A 96 -3.42 -16.87 -2.80
C ASP A 96 -2.70 -16.47 -4.09
N LEU A 97 -1.84 -15.46 -3.99
CA LEU A 97 -1.04 -14.97 -5.13
C LEU A 97 -0.04 -16.04 -5.59
N THR A 98 0.68 -16.66 -4.65
CA THR A 98 1.82 -17.53 -4.94
C THR A 98 1.44 -19.00 -5.10
N LYS A 99 0.83 -19.61 -4.08
CA LYS A 99 0.52 -21.05 -4.06
C LYS A 99 -0.74 -21.36 -4.85
N ASN A 100 -1.79 -20.57 -4.66
CA ASN A 100 -3.07 -20.77 -5.36
C ASN A 100 -3.05 -20.16 -6.77
N LYS A 101 -1.97 -19.46 -7.14
CA LYS A 101 -1.71 -18.90 -8.48
C LYS A 101 -2.91 -18.11 -9.00
N ARG A 102 -3.54 -17.31 -8.13
CA ARG A 102 -4.81 -16.65 -8.45
C ARG A 102 -4.73 -15.75 -9.69
N PHE A 103 -3.56 -15.14 -9.92
CA PHE A 103 -3.26 -14.30 -11.09
C PHE A 103 -2.24 -14.95 -12.03
N GLY A 104 -2.08 -16.27 -11.94
CA GLY A 104 -1.06 -17.02 -12.66
C GLY A 104 0.19 -17.30 -11.81
N MET A 105 1.23 -17.79 -12.47
CA MET A 105 2.48 -18.16 -11.80
C MET A 105 3.28 -16.91 -11.40
N VAL A 106 3.62 -16.80 -10.12
CA VAL A 106 4.49 -15.75 -9.57
C VAL A 106 5.95 -16.19 -9.67
N LYS A 107 6.80 -15.40 -10.34
CA LYS A 107 8.26 -15.57 -10.33
C LYS A 107 8.86 -15.08 -9.02
N SER A 108 8.44 -13.90 -8.57
CA SER A 108 8.89 -13.29 -7.34
C SER A 108 7.88 -12.26 -6.85
N TYR A 109 7.92 -11.96 -5.55
CA TYR A 109 7.15 -10.90 -4.94
C TYR A 109 7.95 -10.24 -3.82
N VAL A 110 7.68 -8.97 -3.58
CA VAL A 110 8.26 -8.19 -2.48
C VAL A 110 7.13 -7.40 -1.84
N TYR A 111 7.11 -7.28 -0.52
CA TYR A 111 6.17 -6.39 0.14
C TYR A 111 6.82 -5.64 1.29
N THR A 112 6.25 -4.47 1.59
CA THR A 112 6.53 -3.71 2.80
C THR A 112 5.24 -3.49 3.56
N VAL A 113 5.35 -3.42 4.89
CA VAL A 113 4.24 -3.05 5.78
C VAL A 113 4.58 -1.73 6.42
N GLU A 114 3.74 -0.74 6.16
CA GLU A 114 3.87 0.60 6.72
C GLU A 114 2.80 0.78 7.80
N PHE A 115 3.19 1.47 8.87
CA PHE A 115 2.29 1.91 9.94
C PHE A 115 2.32 3.43 9.91
N GLN A 116 1.26 4.06 9.43
CA GLN A 116 1.11 5.52 9.51
C GLN A 116 0.86 5.92 10.97
N LYS A 117 1.36 7.08 11.42
CA LYS A 117 1.06 7.60 12.77
C LYS A 117 -0.46 7.73 12.94
N GLY A 118 -1.03 6.98 13.89
CA GLY A 118 -2.49 6.92 14.13
C GLY A 118 -3.30 6.30 12.97
N GLY A 119 -2.63 5.73 11.96
CA GLY A 119 -3.26 5.11 10.79
C GLY A 119 -3.31 3.59 10.89
N LEU A 120 -4.24 3.01 10.13
CA LEU A 120 -4.36 1.56 10.00
C LEU A 120 -3.12 1.00 9.27
N PRO A 121 -2.63 -0.19 9.65
CA PRO A 121 -1.55 -0.85 8.93
C PRO A 121 -1.91 -1.03 7.46
N HIS A 122 -0.94 -0.80 6.58
CA HIS A 122 -1.08 -1.02 5.16
C HIS A 122 0.13 -1.76 4.60
N ALA A 123 -0.10 -2.60 3.59
CA ALA A 123 0.95 -3.31 2.89
C ALA A 123 0.93 -2.95 1.42
N HIS A 124 2.12 -2.71 0.90
CA HIS A 124 2.40 -2.51 -0.52
C HIS A 124 3.10 -3.75 -1.03
N ILE A 125 2.50 -4.44 -1.99
CA ILE A 125 2.95 -5.74 -2.51
C ILE A 125 3.21 -5.60 -4.00
N ILE A 126 4.40 -5.99 -4.42
CA ILE A 126 4.84 -6.05 -5.79
C ILE A 126 4.89 -7.51 -6.21
N VAL A 127 4.31 -7.81 -7.37
CA VAL A 127 4.31 -9.17 -7.93
C VAL A 127 4.93 -9.14 -9.31
N ILE A 128 5.90 -10.02 -9.55
CA ILE A 128 6.48 -10.31 -10.85
C ILE A 128 5.91 -11.66 -11.31
N LEU A 129 5.07 -11.65 -12.33
CA LEU A 129 4.47 -12.84 -12.90
C LEU A 129 5.37 -13.49 -13.95
N HIS A 130 5.14 -14.77 -14.23
CA HIS A 130 5.70 -15.40 -15.41
C HIS A 130 5.15 -14.74 -16.67
N ASP A 131 5.96 -14.68 -17.73
CA ASP A 131 5.68 -13.82 -18.89
C ASP A 131 4.31 -14.07 -19.53
N GLN A 132 3.92 -15.34 -19.61
CA GLN A 132 2.64 -15.80 -20.14
C GLN A 132 1.40 -15.35 -19.34
N TYR A 133 1.57 -14.90 -18.09
CA TYR A 133 0.49 -14.42 -17.22
C TYR A 133 0.48 -12.90 -17.06
N VAL A 134 1.43 -12.18 -17.66
CA VAL A 134 1.46 -10.72 -17.57
C VAL A 134 0.29 -10.16 -18.39
N PRO A 135 -0.62 -9.36 -17.81
CA PRO A 135 -1.73 -8.76 -18.55
C PRO A 135 -1.18 -7.68 -19.49
N ARG A 136 -1.09 -8.00 -20.79
CA ARG A 136 -0.54 -7.13 -21.84
C ARG A 136 -1.61 -6.54 -22.76
N THR A 137 -2.81 -7.11 -22.77
CA THR A 137 -3.95 -6.62 -23.55
C THR A 137 -4.93 -5.89 -22.65
N LEU A 138 -5.71 -4.97 -23.22
CA LEU A 138 -6.75 -4.24 -22.48
C LEU A 138 -7.78 -5.20 -21.87
N ASP A 139 -8.20 -6.22 -22.62
CA ASP A 139 -9.13 -7.24 -22.11
C ASP A 139 -8.55 -8.02 -20.92
N SER A 140 -7.25 -8.34 -20.96
CA SER A 140 -6.60 -9.03 -19.84
C SER A 140 -6.50 -8.13 -18.60
N VAL A 141 -6.27 -6.82 -18.80
CA VAL A 141 -6.29 -5.82 -17.73
C VAL A 141 -7.69 -5.73 -17.13
N ASP A 142 -8.72 -5.56 -17.95
CA ASP A 142 -10.11 -5.39 -17.51
C ASP A 142 -10.68 -6.66 -16.85
N SER A 143 -10.18 -7.83 -17.24
CA SER A 143 -10.50 -9.10 -16.57
C SER A 143 -9.94 -9.19 -15.15
N LEU A 144 -8.85 -8.48 -14.87
CA LEU A 144 -8.11 -8.54 -13.60
C LEU A 144 -8.44 -7.37 -12.69
N VAL A 145 -8.54 -6.16 -13.24
CA VAL A 145 -8.74 -4.91 -12.51
C VAL A 145 -9.96 -4.20 -13.08
N THR A 146 -10.80 -3.70 -12.20
CA THR A 146 -11.89 -2.79 -12.56
C THR A 146 -11.86 -1.57 -11.66
N ALA A 147 -12.28 -0.43 -12.18
CA ALA A 147 -12.50 0.78 -11.41
C ALA A 147 -13.96 1.25 -11.53
N GLU A 148 -14.90 0.31 -11.74
CA GLU A 148 -16.33 0.55 -11.81
C GLU A 148 -17.06 -0.08 -10.62
N THR A 149 -18.21 0.50 -10.27
CA THR A 149 -19.12 -0.10 -9.31
C THR A 149 -19.76 -1.37 -9.90
N PRO A 150 -19.87 -2.47 -9.11
CA PRO A 150 -20.52 -3.68 -9.56
C PRO A 150 -22.00 -3.46 -9.87
N ASP A 151 -22.55 -4.25 -10.77
CA ASP A 151 -23.97 -4.19 -11.07
C ASP A 151 -24.82 -4.67 -9.88
N ARG A 152 -25.88 -3.91 -9.59
CA ARG A 152 -26.70 -4.10 -8.38
C ARG A 152 -27.55 -5.37 -8.41
N PHE A 153 -27.82 -5.92 -9.59
CA PHE A 153 -28.69 -7.08 -9.75
C PHE A 153 -27.87 -8.37 -9.85
N SER A 154 -26.79 -8.36 -10.63
CA SER A 154 -25.93 -9.52 -10.84
C SER A 154 -24.90 -9.72 -9.73
N GLU A 155 -24.37 -8.64 -9.13
CA GLU A 155 -23.30 -8.72 -8.12
C GLU A 155 -23.62 -7.95 -6.82
N PRO A 156 -24.80 -8.14 -6.18
CA PRO A 156 -25.23 -7.34 -5.02
C PRO A 156 -24.30 -7.46 -3.81
N GLY A 157 -23.70 -8.65 -3.61
CA GLY A 157 -22.76 -8.90 -2.52
C GLY A 157 -21.44 -8.14 -2.70
N LEU A 158 -20.92 -8.09 -3.94
CA LEU A 158 -19.72 -7.33 -4.25
C LEU A 158 -19.99 -5.84 -4.18
N LEU A 159 -21.16 -5.38 -4.66
CA LEU A 159 -21.55 -3.99 -4.56
C LEU A 159 -21.50 -3.49 -3.12
N LYS A 160 -22.06 -4.25 -2.17
CA LYS A 160 -22.01 -3.91 -0.73
C LYS A 160 -20.58 -3.77 -0.19
N ILE A 161 -19.65 -4.59 -0.70
CA ILE A 161 -18.23 -4.53 -0.27
C ILE A 161 -17.55 -3.31 -0.91
N VAL A 162 -17.74 -3.10 -2.21
CA VAL A 162 -17.13 -1.98 -2.94
C VAL A 162 -17.58 -0.65 -2.36
N THR A 163 -18.88 -0.48 -2.10
CA THR A 163 -19.42 0.77 -1.53
C THR A 163 -18.92 1.06 -0.13
N SER A 164 -18.54 0.03 0.64
CA SER A 164 -18.05 0.20 2.02
C SER A 164 -16.53 0.24 2.15
N THR A 165 -15.79 -0.22 1.15
CA THR A 165 -14.33 -0.42 1.29
C THR A 165 -13.47 0.08 0.14
N ILE A 166 -14.01 0.40 -1.04
CA ILE A 166 -13.21 0.70 -2.24
C ILE A 166 -13.33 2.15 -2.71
N PHE A 167 -14.41 2.85 -2.36
CA PHE A 167 -14.51 4.27 -2.68
C PHE A 167 -13.37 5.06 -2.03
N HIS A 168 -12.74 5.90 -2.85
CA HIS A 168 -11.94 7.00 -2.35
C HIS A 168 -12.88 7.97 -1.64
N GLY A 169 -12.55 8.26 -0.38
CA GLY A 169 -13.33 9.20 0.41
C GLY A 169 -13.40 10.58 -0.26
N PRO A 170 -14.38 11.40 0.13
CA PRO A 170 -14.53 12.72 -0.45
C PRO A 170 -13.28 13.53 -0.16
N CYS A 171 -12.63 13.97 -1.23
CA CYS A 171 -11.48 14.82 -1.16
C CYS A 171 -11.92 16.21 -0.71
N THR A 172 -11.78 16.51 0.58
CA THR A 172 -11.96 17.84 1.15
C THR A 172 -10.62 18.41 1.58
N GLU A 173 -10.53 19.72 1.82
CA GLU A 173 -9.29 20.36 2.31
C GLU A 173 -8.75 19.74 3.61
N THR A 174 -9.64 19.18 4.42
CA THR A 174 -9.33 18.48 5.68
C THR A 174 -8.89 17.03 5.51
N SER A 175 -9.03 16.46 4.30
CA SER A 175 -8.70 15.06 4.04
C SER A 175 -7.20 14.85 3.94
N ARG A 176 -6.66 13.74 4.47
CA ARG A 176 -5.22 13.42 4.36
C ARG A 176 -4.72 13.36 2.91
N CYS A 177 -5.60 12.97 1.98
CA CYS A 177 -5.33 12.92 0.56
C CYS A 177 -5.23 14.30 -0.10
N TRP A 178 -5.72 15.37 0.54
CA TRP A 178 -5.69 16.72 0.00
C TRP A 178 -4.28 17.31 0.05
N GLY A 179 -3.87 17.88 -1.08
CA GLY A 179 -2.65 18.65 -1.24
C GLY A 179 -2.98 20.09 -1.65
N ARG A 180 -1.94 20.87 -1.95
CA ARG A 180 -2.06 22.30 -2.25
C ARG A 180 -3.02 22.64 -3.41
N PHE A 181 -3.18 21.72 -4.36
CA PHE A 181 -3.97 21.92 -5.59
C PHE A 181 -5.11 20.89 -5.74
N GLY A 182 -5.56 20.29 -4.64
CA GLY A 182 -6.58 19.23 -4.65
C GLY A 182 -6.02 17.86 -4.24
N CYS A 183 -6.75 16.78 -4.56
CA CYS A 183 -6.35 15.43 -4.17
C CYS A 183 -5.00 15.02 -4.77
N LYS A 184 -4.05 14.60 -3.93
CA LYS A 184 -2.72 14.10 -4.31
C LYS A 184 -2.78 12.90 -5.26
N TYR A 185 -3.88 12.15 -5.22
CA TYR A 185 -4.12 10.98 -6.06
C TYR A 185 -4.99 11.30 -7.28
N GLY A 186 -5.43 12.56 -7.45
CA GLY A 186 -6.21 13.01 -8.60
C GLY A 186 -7.66 12.53 -8.60
N TYR A 187 -8.28 12.42 -7.42
CA TYR A 187 -9.71 12.15 -7.28
C TYR A 187 -10.52 13.46 -7.13
N PRO A 188 -11.76 13.51 -7.66
CA PRO A 188 -12.41 12.46 -8.47
C PRO A 188 -11.75 12.29 -9.84
N LYS A 189 -11.69 11.05 -10.36
CA LYS A 189 -11.10 10.76 -11.67
C LYS A 189 -11.99 11.25 -12.80
N SER A 190 -11.40 11.48 -13.98
CA SER A 190 -12.18 11.69 -15.21
C SER A 190 -12.75 10.36 -15.70
N PHE A 191 -13.94 10.37 -16.30
CA PHE A 191 -14.49 9.19 -16.96
C PHE A 191 -13.63 8.79 -18.16
N VAL A 192 -13.51 7.48 -18.37
CA VAL A 192 -12.71 6.87 -19.43
C VAL A 192 -13.51 5.71 -20.02
N GLU A 193 -13.95 5.84 -21.27
CA GLU A 193 -14.80 4.86 -21.97
C GLU A 193 -14.09 3.54 -22.32
N GLN A 194 -12.76 3.52 -22.36
CA GLN A 194 -11.97 2.31 -22.64
C GLN A 194 -10.64 2.36 -21.90
N THR A 195 -10.22 1.23 -21.34
CA THR A 195 -8.90 1.14 -20.73
C THR A 195 -7.83 1.52 -21.74
N SER A 196 -6.89 2.36 -21.34
CA SER A 196 -5.80 2.79 -22.21
C SER A 196 -4.46 2.76 -21.48
N PHE A 197 -3.44 2.25 -22.16
CA PHE A 197 -2.07 2.38 -21.70
C PHE A 197 -1.63 3.85 -21.86
N ARG A 198 -1.30 4.48 -20.75
CA ARG A 198 -0.71 5.83 -20.77
C ARG A 198 0.81 5.69 -20.81
N HIS A 199 1.46 6.46 -21.68
CA HIS A 199 2.92 6.51 -21.74
C HIS A 199 3.46 6.99 -20.36
N ASP A 200 4.32 6.20 -19.74
CA ASP A 200 4.90 6.47 -18.42
C ASP A 200 3.93 6.69 -17.25
N ALA A 201 2.78 6.01 -17.24
CA ALA A 201 1.87 6.00 -16.10
C ALA A 201 1.13 4.67 -15.96
N TYR A 202 0.44 4.48 -14.83
CA TYR A 202 -0.51 3.37 -14.68
C TYR A 202 -1.58 3.44 -15.79
N PRO A 203 -2.07 2.29 -16.30
CA PRO A 203 -3.19 2.24 -17.22
C PRO A 203 -4.37 3.00 -16.63
N ALA A 204 -4.99 3.85 -17.44
CA ALA A 204 -6.26 4.44 -17.07
C ALA A 204 -7.30 3.34 -17.26
N CYS A 205 -7.78 2.79 -16.15
CA CYS A 205 -8.83 1.78 -16.15
C CYS A 205 -10.12 2.38 -16.70
N HIS A 206 -10.88 1.55 -17.42
CA HIS A 206 -12.23 1.84 -17.86
C HIS A 206 -13.10 2.31 -16.67
N GLN A 207 -13.66 3.52 -16.79
CA GLN A 207 -14.50 4.20 -15.81
C GLN A 207 -15.63 4.93 -16.55
N ARG A 208 -16.72 4.22 -16.86
CA ARG A 208 -17.90 4.83 -17.50
C ARG A 208 -18.77 5.58 -16.52
N HIS A 209 -19.63 6.43 -17.08
CA HIS A 209 -20.82 6.88 -16.38
C HIS A 209 -21.61 5.67 -15.88
N GLY A 210 -21.99 5.71 -14.61
CA GLY A 210 -22.63 4.60 -13.94
C GLY A 210 -23.58 5.09 -12.86
N PRO A 211 -24.15 4.17 -12.08
CA PRO A 211 -25.06 4.51 -11.00
C PRO A 211 -24.37 5.38 -9.95
N THR A 212 -25.20 6.21 -9.34
CA THR A 212 -24.79 7.10 -8.26
C THR A 212 -25.17 6.47 -6.93
N PHE A 213 -24.28 6.54 -5.94
CA PHE A 213 -24.47 5.95 -4.63
C PHE A 213 -24.47 6.99 -3.53
N GLU A 214 -25.45 6.95 -2.65
CA GLU A 214 -25.46 7.79 -1.47
C GLU A 214 -24.98 7.00 -0.25
N THR A 215 -23.97 7.52 0.45
CA THR A 215 -23.47 6.95 1.70
C THR A 215 -23.06 8.09 2.62
N ASN A 216 -23.55 8.06 3.87
CA ASN A 216 -23.32 9.11 4.88
C ASN A 216 -23.66 10.52 4.37
N GLY A 217 -24.78 10.66 3.65
CA GLY A 217 -25.25 11.93 3.09
C GLY A 217 -24.40 12.46 1.92
N ARG A 218 -23.61 11.60 1.26
CA ARG A 218 -22.73 11.98 0.13
C ARG A 218 -22.90 11.08 -1.06
N THR A 219 -22.77 11.69 -2.22
CA THR A 219 -22.96 11.11 -3.54
C THR A 219 -21.63 10.66 -4.13
N TYR A 220 -21.48 9.35 -4.38
CA TYR A 220 -20.31 8.73 -5.00
C TYR A 220 -20.66 8.22 -6.40
N THR A 221 -19.68 8.28 -7.29
CA THR A 221 -19.79 7.78 -8.67
C THR A 221 -18.60 6.87 -9.00
N ASN A 222 -18.57 6.31 -10.21
CA ASN A 222 -17.41 5.55 -10.69
C ASN A 222 -16.11 6.38 -10.66
N LYS A 223 -16.16 7.72 -10.65
CA LYS A 223 -14.98 8.59 -10.52
C LYS A 223 -14.24 8.43 -9.19
N ASP A 224 -14.95 7.97 -8.17
CA ASP A 224 -14.45 7.83 -6.81
C ASP A 224 -13.95 6.40 -6.54
N VAL A 225 -14.11 5.48 -7.49
CA VAL A 225 -13.72 4.09 -7.30
C VAL A 225 -12.20 3.95 -7.44
N VAL A 226 -11.57 3.33 -6.44
CA VAL A 226 -10.18 2.90 -6.51
C VAL A 226 -10.08 1.59 -7.31
N PRO A 227 -9.12 1.43 -8.25
CA PRO A 227 -8.97 0.19 -9.02
C PRO A 227 -8.86 -1.03 -8.10
N TYR A 228 -9.67 -2.06 -8.32
CA TYR A 228 -9.72 -3.23 -7.46
C TYR A 228 -9.89 -4.52 -8.27
N ASN A 229 -9.56 -5.65 -7.64
CA ASN A 229 -9.87 -6.97 -8.17
C ASN A 229 -11.12 -7.52 -7.48
N LYS A 230 -12.14 -7.88 -8.27
CA LYS A 230 -13.44 -8.38 -7.75
C LYS A 230 -13.29 -9.56 -6.79
N TYR A 231 -12.44 -10.53 -7.12
CA TYR A 231 -12.22 -11.72 -6.30
C TYR A 231 -11.55 -11.38 -4.96
N LEU A 232 -10.49 -10.57 -4.99
CA LEU A 232 -9.79 -10.17 -3.77
C LEU A 232 -10.74 -9.40 -2.86
N SER A 233 -11.50 -8.42 -3.38
CA SER A 233 -12.49 -7.68 -2.60
C SER A 233 -13.54 -8.60 -1.97
N MET A 234 -14.09 -9.55 -2.72
CA MET A 234 -15.05 -10.54 -2.21
C MET A 234 -14.49 -11.42 -1.09
N ARG A 235 -13.27 -11.92 -1.27
CA ARG A 235 -12.63 -12.86 -0.33
C ARG A 235 -12.23 -12.18 0.96
N TYR A 236 -11.71 -10.97 0.86
CA TYR A 236 -11.01 -10.30 1.96
C TYR A 236 -11.83 -9.22 2.67
N LYS A 237 -12.80 -8.59 1.98
CA LYS A 237 -13.73 -7.61 2.56
C LYS A 237 -13.01 -6.45 3.27
N PHE A 238 -11.92 -5.98 2.69
CA PHE A 238 -11.19 -4.79 3.11
C PHE A 238 -10.73 -4.00 1.88
N HIS A 239 -10.25 -2.77 2.11
CA HIS A 239 -9.77 -1.92 1.04
C HIS A 239 -8.54 -2.56 0.35
N ILE A 240 -8.71 -2.98 -0.90
CA ILE A 240 -7.65 -3.53 -1.75
C ILE A 240 -7.61 -2.73 -3.05
N ASN A 241 -6.49 -2.05 -3.28
CA ASN A 241 -6.16 -1.46 -4.57
C ASN A 241 -5.30 -2.44 -5.37
N VAL A 242 -5.62 -2.66 -6.65
CA VAL A 242 -4.80 -3.44 -7.59
C VAL A 242 -4.51 -2.60 -8.81
N GLU A 243 -3.23 -2.35 -9.07
CA GLU A 243 -2.75 -1.58 -10.20
C GLU A 243 -1.80 -2.42 -11.06
N ILE A 244 -1.81 -2.19 -12.36
CA ILE A 244 -0.88 -2.84 -13.30
C ILE A 244 0.16 -1.79 -13.69
N PRO A 245 1.39 -1.82 -13.15
CA PRO A 245 2.38 -0.81 -13.48
C PRO A 245 2.77 -0.86 -14.97
N TYR A 246 2.69 0.28 -15.65
CA TYR A 246 3.14 0.43 -17.03
C TYR A 246 4.19 1.55 -17.15
N GLY A 247 5.28 1.30 -17.87
CA GLY A 247 6.39 2.24 -18.03
C GLY A 247 7.34 2.39 -16.83
N ILE A 248 8.36 3.23 -16.98
CA ILE A 248 9.48 3.37 -16.02
C ILE A 248 9.10 4.26 -14.83
N LYS A 249 8.20 5.24 -15.01
CA LYS A 249 7.75 6.09 -13.89
C LYS A 249 6.86 5.34 -12.90
N ALA A 250 6.02 4.42 -13.36
CA ALA A 250 5.25 3.54 -12.47
C ALA A 250 6.21 2.73 -11.59
N LEU A 251 7.32 2.23 -12.17
CA LEU A 251 8.36 1.53 -11.44
C LEU A 251 9.05 2.42 -10.38
N LYS A 252 9.40 3.67 -10.70
CA LYS A 252 9.95 4.62 -9.72
C LYS A 252 8.98 4.91 -8.56
N TYR A 253 7.70 5.08 -8.88
CA TYR A 253 6.66 5.34 -7.89
C TYR A 253 6.42 4.11 -7.00
N LEU A 254 6.47 2.92 -7.58
CA LEU A 254 6.40 1.64 -6.89
C LEU A 254 7.53 1.47 -5.87
N TYR A 255 8.76 1.78 -6.27
CA TYR A 255 9.94 1.71 -5.41
C TYR A 255 9.91 2.73 -4.27
N LYS A 256 9.32 3.91 -4.49
CA LYS A 256 9.14 4.90 -3.42
C LYS A 256 8.45 4.28 -2.20
N TYR A 257 7.45 3.43 -2.40
CA TYR A 257 6.72 2.79 -1.30
C TYR A 257 7.50 1.65 -0.65
N ILE A 258 8.25 0.84 -1.42
CA ILE A 258 9.18 -0.15 -0.80
C ILE A 258 10.16 0.56 0.16
N CYS A 259 10.63 1.74 -0.23
CA CYS A 259 11.70 2.46 0.46
C CYS A 259 11.18 3.47 1.47
N LYS A 260 9.87 3.68 1.57
CA LYS A 260 9.31 4.63 2.51
C LYS A 260 9.47 4.01 3.90
N GLY A 261 10.50 4.45 4.61
CA GLY A 261 10.70 4.09 6.01
C GLY A 261 9.48 4.47 6.85
N LYS A 262 9.29 3.79 7.99
CA LYS A 262 8.23 4.10 8.95
C LYS A 262 8.23 5.59 9.29
N ASP A 263 7.07 6.18 9.57
CA ASP A 263 6.97 7.53 10.12
C ASP A 263 7.65 7.55 11.50
N ARG A 264 8.92 7.95 11.56
CA ARG A 264 9.68 7.99 12.80
C ARG A 264 9.29 9.22 13.61
N THR A 265 9.10 9.06 14.92
CA THR A 265 9.39 10.14 15.87
C THR A 265 10.76 9.81 16.42
N CYS A 266 11.79 10.51 15.96
CA CYS A 266 13.10 10.40 16.60
C CYS A 266 13.07 11.30 17.85
N LEU A 267 13.13 10.70 19.02
CA LEU A 267 13.46 11.44 20.23
C LEU A 267 14.98 11.67 20.22
N ASN A 268 15.40 12.88 19.87
CA ASN A 268 16.80 13.29 19.97
C ASN A 268 17.13 13.57 21.43
N LEU A 269 17.64 12.56 22.14
CA LEU A 269 18.18 12.76 23.48
C LEU A 269 19.69 13.05 23.48
N GLU A 270 20.41 12.86 22.36
CA GLU A 270 21.78 13.36 22.12
C GLU A 270 22.23 12.95 20.70
N VAL A 271 22.95 13.84 20.01
CA VAL A 271 23.23 13.77 18.54
C VAL A 271 24.24 12.67 18.15
N ASN A 272 24.92 12.04 19.11
CA ASN A 272 26.21 11.39 18.83
C ASN A 272 26.28 9.86 19.02
N ASN A 273 25.16 9.16 19.27
CA ASN A 273 25.14 7.70 19.43
C ASN A 273 23.88 7.05 18.84
N GLU A 274 24.02 6.22 17.79
CA GLU A 274 22.89 5.54 17.10
C GLU A 274 22.07 4.69 18.08
N THR A 275 22.66 4.13 19.15
CA THR A 275 21.94 3.35 20.19
C THR A 275 21.03 4.21 21.07
N LYS A 276 21.39 5.48 21.29
CA LYS A 276 20.57 6.44 22.06
C LYS A 276 19.64 7.26 21.15
N ALA A 277 19.95 7.38 19.87
CA ALA A 277 19.12 8.00 18.84
C ALA A 277 18.07 7.04 18.26
N PHE A 278 18.34 5.73 18.26
CA PHE A 278 17.39 4.65 17.95
C PHE A 278 16.90 3.97 19.23
N LEU A 279 16.17 4.72 20.05
CA LEU A 279 15.06 4.08 20.76
C LEU A 279 13.92 3.94 19.73
N ASP A 280 13.80 2.76 19.12
CA ASP A 280 12.64 2.42 18.28
C ASP A 280 11.43 2.20 19.20
N SER A 281 10.96 3.29 19.81
CA SER A 281 9.69 3.28 20.50
C SER A 281 8.60 3.30 19.45
N ARG A 282 7.91 2.17 19.27
CA ARG A 282 6.64 2.16 18.56
C ARG A 282 5.66 3.00 19.37
N TYR A 283 5.16 4.09 18.78
CA TYR A 283 3.99 4.76 19.30
C TYR A 283 2.80 3.81 19.11
N ILE A 284 2.46 3.05 20.15
CA ILE A 284 1.20 2.32 20.24
C ILE A 284 0.21 3.30 20.85
N GLY A 285 -0.31 4.20 20.02
CA GLY A 285 -1.41 5.07 20.40
C GLY A 285 -2.69 4.64 19.71
N PRO A 286 -3.85 5.02 20.25
CA PRO A 286 -5.13 4.77 19.60
C PRO A 286 -5.13 5.36 18.19
N SER A 287 -5.67 4.63 17.21
CA SER A 287 -5.94 5.22 15.90
C SER A 287 -7.02 6.29 16.06
N GLU A 288 -6.72 7.51 15.64
CA GLU A 288 -7.75 8.52 15.43
C GLU A 288 -8.56 8.10 14.20
N GLY A 289 -9.75 7.57 14.47
CA GLY A 289 -10.78 7.22 13.49
C GLY A 289 -11.95 8.18 13.59
#